data_AF-A0A8H6FM99-F1
#
_entry.id   AF-A0A8H6FM99-F1
#
_cell.length_a   1.000
_cell.length_b   1.000
_cell.length_c   1.000
_cell.angle_alpha   90.00
_cell.angle_beta   90.00
_cell.angle_gamma   90.00
#
_symmetry.space_group_name_H-M   'P 1'
#
loop_
_entity.id
_entity.type
_entity.pdbx_description
1 polymer ?
#
loop_
_entity_poly.entity_id
_entity_poly.type
_entity_poly.pdbx_seq_one_letter_code
_entity_poly.pdbx_strand_id
1 'polypeptide(L)'
;MQDPRNIISKSRQDRFSCTTAVTEGITTPHTNIDDIEDNKLEQKIAHIRAKSPLRSTRECEEALELVNNDVDKALAFLAYLVLRIPGIQT
;
A
#
# COMPACT_ATOMS: atom_id res chain seq x y z
N MET A 1 -47.38 -34.25 20.47
CA MET A 1 -47.18 -33.46 21.70
C MET A 1 -46.71 -34.40 22.80
N GLN A 2 -45.91 -33.88 23.74
CA GLN A 2 -45.13 -34.53 24.82
C GLN A 2 -43.73 -34.99 24.42
N ASP A 3 -42.63 -34.58 25.07
CA ASP A 3 -42.39 -33.51 26.05
C ASP A 3 -40.88 -33.22 26.03
N PRO A 4 -40.42 -31.97 25.86
CA PRO A 4 -39.02 -31.58 25.98
C PRO A 4 -38.71 -31.25 27.44
N ARG A 5 -38.32 -32.23 28.26
CA ARG A 5 -37.86 -31.97 29.63
C ARG A 5 -36.79 -32.94 30.11
N ASN A 6 -35.68 -32.34 30.56
CA ASN A 6 -34.72 -32.85 31.54
C ASN A 6 -33.97 -34.12 31.12
N ILE A 7 -32.63 -34.15 31.14
CA ILE A 7 -31.88 -34.08 32.40
C ILE A 7 -30.61 -33.25 32.22
N ILE A 8 -30.61 -32.13 32.95
CA ILE A 8 -29.43 -31.37 33.34
C ILE A 8 -28.54 -32.30 34.18
N SER A 9 -27.36 -32.67 33.67
CA SER A 9 -26.30 -33.18 34.55
C SER A 9 -25.71 -31.99 35.31
N LYS A 10 -26.17 -31.80 36.54
CA LYS A 10 -25.60 -30.85 37.48
C LYS A 10 -24.27 -31.41 38.01
N SER A 11 -23.15 -31.08 37.37
CA SER A 11 -21.93 -30.82 38.16
C SER A 11 -22.13 -29.46 38.80
N ARG A 12 -22.67 -29.50 40.01
CA ARG A 12 -22.86 -28.37 40.90
C ARG A 12 -21.48 -27.97 41.42
N GLN A 13 -21.21 -26.67 41.35
CA GLN A 13 -20.19 -25.93 42.11
C GLN A 13 -18.75 -26.06 41.61
N ASP A 14 -18.35 -25.13 40.76
CA ASP A 14 -17.41 -24.13 41.28
C ASP A 14 -17.82 -22.73 40.82
N ARG A 15 -17.69 -21.79 41.76
CA ARG A 15 -18.09 -20.37 41.61
C ARG A 15 -16.96 -19.62 40.89
N PHE A 16 -17.27 -18.41 40.39
CA PHE A 16 -16.35 -17.40 39.79
C PHE A 16 -15.98 -17.71 38.31
N SER A 17 -16.20 -16.88 37.29
CA SER A 17 -16.62 -15.49 37.16
C SER A 17 -17.20 -15.29 35.75
N CYS A 18 -18.15 -14.36 35.61
CA CYS A 18 -18.49 -13.73 34.35
C CYS A 18 -17.24 -13.05 33.79
N THR A 19 -16.66 -13.57 32.71
CA THR A 19 -15.80 -12.77 31.84
C THR A 19 -16.63 -12.43 30.61
N THR A 20 -17.13 -11.21 30.62
CA THR A 20 -17.60 -10.49 29.44
C THR A 20 -16.67 -10.81 28.26
N ALA A 21 -17.20 -11.51 27.25
CA ALA A 21 -16.55 -11.55 25.96
C ALA A 21 -16.55 -10.12 25.43
N VAL A 22 -15.45 -9.41 25.70
CA VAL A 22 -15.17 -8.08 25.16
C VAL A 22 -15.24 -8.25 23.66
N THR A 23 -16.25 -7.64 23.05
CA THR A 23 -16.32 -7.46 21.62
C THR A 23 -15.23 -6.45 21.29
N GLU A 24 -14.00 -6.93 21.14
CA GLU A 24 -12.92 -6.12 20.59
C GLU A 24 -13.40 -5.63 19.23
N GLY A 25 -13.46 -4.31 19.10
CA GLY A 25 -14.04 -3.63 17.98
C GLY A 25 -13.46 -4.12 16.66
N ILE A 26 -14.34 -4.28 15.68
CA ILE A 26 -13.97 -4.33 14.27
C ILE A 26 -13.30 -2.98 13.98
N THR A 27 -11.98 -2.92 14.13
CA THR A 27 -11.18 -1.78 13.67
C THR A 27 -11.05 -1.94 12.16
N THR A 28 -11.90 -1.21 11.45
CA THR A 28 -11.71 -0.98 10.02
C THR A 28 -10.29 -0.44 9.82
N PRO A 29 -9.49 -0.98 8.90
CA PRO A 29 -8.23 -0.35 8.55
C PRO A 29 -8.57 1.02 7.97
N HIS A 30 -8.30 2.08 8.73
CA HIS A 30 -8.28 3.43 8.19
C HIS A 30 -7.18 3.44 7.14
N THR A 31 -7.57 3.25 5.87
CA THR A 31 -6.66 3.51 4.75
C THR A 31 -6.51 5.02 4.75
N ASN A 32 -5.36 5.53 5.22
CA ASN A 32 -5.11 6.97 5.19
C ASN A 32 -5.14 7.39 3.72
N ILE A 33 -5.86 8.45 3.42
CA ILE A 33 -6.03 8.93 2.05
C ILE A 33 -4.67 9.37 1.47
N ASP A 34 -3.73 9.75 2.34
CA ASP A 34 -2.33 10.05 2.00
C ASP A 34 -1.58 8.83 1.44
N ASP A 35 -1.86 7.61 1.91
CA ASP A 35 -1.21 6.37 1.44
C ASP A 35 -1.55 6.04 -0.03
N ILE A 36 -2.66 6.57 -0.55
CA ILE A 36 -3.13 6.28 -1.91
C ILE A 36 -2.38 7.13 -2.95
N GLU A 37 -2.00 8.36 -2.63
CA GLU A 37 -1.24 9.22 -3.53
C GLU A 37 0.23 8.81 -3.58
N ASP A 38 0.83 8.48 -2.44
CA ASP A 38 2.22 8.00 -2.36
C ASP A 38 2.39 6.68 -3.13
N ASN A 39 1.44 5.75 -3.02
CA ASN A 39 1.46 4.49 -3.76
C ASN A 39 1.38 4.73 -5.28
N LYS A 40 0.63 5.74 -5.74
CA LYS A 40 0.59 6.10 -7.17
C LYS A 40 1.90 6.71 -7.65
N LEU A 41 2.57 7.51 -6.82
CA LEU A 41 3.87 8.10 -7.16
C LEU A 41 4.95 7.02 -7.23
N GLU A 42 5.00 6.12 -6.24
CA GLU A 42 5.93 4.99 -6.23
C GLU A 42 5.77 4.09 -7.46
N GLN A 43 4.53 3.80 -7.87
CA GLN A 43 4.25 3.03 -9.09
C GLN A 43 4.77 3.73 -10.35
N LYS A 44 4.63 5.06 -10.44
CA LYS A 44 5.16 5.84 -11.57
C LYS A 44 6.67 5.81 -11.59
N ILE A 45 7.32 5.98 -10.44
CA ILE A 45 8.79 5.92 -10.32
C ILE A 45 9.30 4.53 -10.70
N ALA A 46 8.65 3.47 -10.20
CA ALA A 46 8.99 2.09 -10.55
C ALA A 46 8.89 1.84 -12.07
N HIS A 47 7.83 2.36 -12.71
CA HIS A 47 7.67 2.26 -14.16
C HIS A 47 8.79 2.99 -14.93
N ILE A 48 9.17 4.19 -14.49
CA ILE A 48 10.26 4.96 -15.12
C ILE A 48 11.58 4.23 -14.96
N ARG A 49 11.89 3.72 -13.75
CA ARG A 49 13.13 2.99 -13.47
C ARG A 49 13.22 1.68 -14.25
N ALA A 50 12.11 0.98 -14.48
CA ALA A 50 12.10 -0.22 -15.32
C ALA A 50 12.54 0.08 -16.76
N LYS A 51 12.23 1.28 -17.28
CA LYS A 51 12.63 1.72 -18.63
C LYS A 51 13.97 2.48 -18.64
N SER A 52 14.38 3.05 -17.52
CA SER A 52 15.61 3.82 -17.32
C SER A 52 16.37 3.32 -16.08
N PRO A 53 16.95 2.10 -16.12
CA PRO A 53 17.51 1.46 -14.94
C PRO A 53 18.76 2.15 -14.37
N LEU A 54 19.39 3.01 -15.16
CA LEU A 54 20.56 3.79 -14.75
C LEU A 54 20.19 5.03 -13.92
N ARG A 55 18.90 5.39 -13.84
CA ARG A 55 18.44 6.56 -13.10
C ARG A 55 18.11 6.21 -11.66
N SER A 56 18.56 7.07 -10.76
CA SER A 56 18.21 7.00 -9.34
C SER A 56 16.73 7.34 -9.12
N THR A 57 16.17 6.88 -8.00
CA THR A 57 14.79 7.22 -7.59
C THR A 57 14.59 8.73 -7.55
N ARG A 58 15.56 9.46 -7.00
CA ARG A 58 15.56 10.93 -6.91
C ARG A 58 15.50 11.61 -8.27
N GLU A 59 16.31 11.17 -9.24
CA GLU A 59 16.24 11.72 -10.62
C GLU A 59 14.88 11.43 -11.27
N CYS A 60 14.23 10.32 -10.94
CA CYS A 60 12.91 9.98 -11.47
C CYS A 60 11.81 10.85 -10.83
N GLU A 61 11.91 11.15 -9.53
CA GLU A 61 11.04 12.08 -8.82
C GLU A 61 11.17 13.50 -9.38
N GLU A 62 12.39 14.02 -9.47
CA GLU A 62 12.66 15.35 -10.04
C GLU A 62 12.16 15.45 -11.49
N ALA A 63 12.32 14.39 -12.30
CA ALA A 63 11.79 14.35 -13.65
C ALA A 63 10.26 14.36 -13.70
N LEU A 64 9.57 13.67 -12.80
CA LEU A 64 8.11 13.67 -12.69
C LEU A 64 7.59 15.04 -12.24
N GLU A 65 8.22 15.69 -11.27
CA GLU A 65 7.86 17.03 -10.81
C GLU A 65 7.96 18.05 -11.96
N LEU A 66 9.02 18.00 -12.75
CA LEU A 66 9.25 18.93 -13.87
C LEU A 66 8.24 18.80 -15.02
N VAL A 67 7.60 17.64 -15.15
CA VAL A 67 6.69 17.34 -16.27
C VAL A 67 5.24 17.12 -15.84
N ASN A 68 4.85 17.64 -14.67
CA ASN A 68 3.51 17.55 -14.11
C ASN A 68 3.03 16.10 -13.88
N ASN A 69 3.89 15.25 -13.31
CA ASN A 69 3.59 13.87 -12.95
C ASN A 69 3.20 12.96 -14.12
N ASP A 70 3.63 13.31 -15.33
CA ASP A 70 3.43 12.58 -16.58
C ASP A 70 4.63 11.64 -16.85
N VAL A 71 4.36 10.34 -16.83
CA VAL A 71 5.39 9.29 -16.95
C VAL A 71 6.07 9.31 -18.32
N ASP A 72 5.32 9.55 -19.40
CA ASP A 72 5.86 9.52 -20.75
C ASP A 72 6.75 10.73 -21.01
N LYS A 73 6.35 11.90 -20.51
CA LYS A 73 7.18 13.11 -20.56
C LYS A 73 8.43 12.96 -19.70
N ALA A 74 8.34 12.34 -18.53
CA ALA A 74 9.49 12.11 -17.65
C ALA A 74 10.52 11.19 -18.32
N LEU A 75 10.07 10.12 -18.99
CA LEU A 75 10.92 9.24 -19.77
C LEU A 75 11.61 9.96 -20.93
N ALA A 76 10.86 10.77 -21.68
CA ALA A 76 11.42 11.56 -22.78
C ALA A 76 12.48 12.56 -22.28
N PHE A 77 12.22 13.22 -21.15
CA PHE A 77 13.17 14.14 -20.52
C PHE A 77 14.45 13.43 -20.06
N LEU A 78 14.32 12.29 -19.37
CA LEU A 78 15.46 11.50 -18.91
C LEU A 78 16.30 10.95 -20.07
N ALA A 79 15.65 10.52 -21.15
CA ALA A 79 16.33 10.07 -22.37
C ALA A 79 17.08 11.22 -23.07
N TYR A 80 16.46 12.39 -23.16
CA TYR A 80 17.07 13.58 -23.74
C TYR A 80 18.32 14.03 -22.99
N LEU A 81 18.31 13.95 -21.65
CA LEU A 81 19.49 14.23 -20.83
C LEU A 81 20.66 13.27 -21.12
N VAL A 82 20.39 12.00 -21.47
CA VAL A 82 21.43 11.06 -21.90
C VAL A 82 21.99 11.43 -23.28
N LEU A 83 21.12 11.82 -24.22
CA LEU A 83 21.50 12.12 -25.60
C LEU A 83 22.27 13.44 -25.77
N ARG A 84 22.25 14.33 -24.77
CA ARG A 84 22.93 15.63 -24.81
C ARG A 84 24.35 15.63 -24.24
N ILE A 85 24.96 14.48 -23.96
CA ILE A 85 26.39 14.42 -23.61
C ILE A 85 27.21 14.74 -24.88
N PRO A 86 27.93 15.88 -24.94
CA PRO A 86 28.80 16.17 -26.07
C PRO A 86 30.01 15.23 -25.98
N GLY A 87 30.11 14.25 -26.89
CA GLY A 87 31.26 13.34 -26.90
C GLY A 87 31.10 12.03 -27.68
N ILE A 88 29.89 11.60 -28.05
CA ILE A 88 29.72 10.46 -28.96
C ILE A 88 29.78 11.01 -30.39
N GLN A 89 30.99 11.05 -30.95
CA GLN A 89 31.17 11.00 -32.40
C GLN A 89 30.69 9.61 -32.85
N THR A 90 29.49 9.52 -33.42
CA THR A 90 29.18 8.40 -34.32
C THR A 90 30.11 8.44 -35.52
#